data_AF-A0A511XAL8-F1
#
_entry.id   AF-A0A511XAL8-F1
#
_cell.length_a   1.000
_cell.length_b   1.000
_cell.length_c   1.000
_cell.angle_alpha   90.00
_cell.angle_beta   90.00
_cell.angle_gamma   90.00
#
_symmetry.space_group_name_H-M   'P 1'
#
loop_
_entity.id
_entity.type
_entity.pdbx_description
1 polymer ?
#
loop_
_entity_poly.entity_id
_entity_poly.type
_entity_poly.pdbx_seq_one_letter_code
_entity_poly.pdbx_strand_id
1 'polypeptide(L)'
;MAFGRLAGRWRQVTALIFSACAFGALAPAASAAESASDAQRVVDRMGAEPWRYGGASPDGRARVVVGLRRDGEDGVVGEYAVLDRRLRPLAYGSVTGSFEMPSAAGLSVSCRMVVTLPDRVLTLSGTCAPRSLSGSIEVRRTPKLLTQQVQNFVSPDMSVAQYWLTARGFQEAFSLSRGL
;
A
#
# COMPACT_ATOMS: atom_id res chain seq x y z
N MET A 1 61.41 39.47 41.40
CA MET A 1 62.26 40.29 40.51
C MET A 1 63.37 39.40 39.95
N ALA A 2 63.66 39.54 38.64
CA ALA A 2 64.75 38.95 37.83
C ALA A 2 64.75 37.42 37.62
N PHE A 3 64.67 36.82 36.41
CA PHE A 3 65.33 36.93 35.08
C PHE A 3 66.46 35.90 34.86
N GLY A 4 66.38 35.16 33.74
CA GLY A 4 67.48 34.38 33.12
C GLY A 4 67.13 32.89 32.92
N ARG A 5 66.52 32.39 31.83
CA ARG A 5 66.90 32.25 30.40
C ARG A 5 68.09 31.32 30.07
N LEU A 6 67.75 30.26 29.31
CA LEU A 6 68.40 29.66 28.12
C LEU A 6 69.51 28.59 28.27
N ALA A 7 69.17 27.34 27.87
CA ALA A 7 69.78 26.54 26.77
C ALA A 7 69.03 25.19 26.71
N GLY A 8 68.29 24.83 25.64
CA GLY A 8 68.77 24.09 24.46
C GLY A 8 68.83 22.56 24.72
N ARG A 9 68.37 21.61 23.90
CA ARG A 9 67.87 21.60 22.53
C ARG A 9 67.28 20.19 22.20
N TRP A 10 66.01 20.12 21.77
CA TRP A 10 65.45 19.33 20.63
C TRP A 10 65.41 17.78 20.62
N ARG A 11 64.18 17.23 20.62
CA ARG A 11 63.54 16.35 19.60
C ARG A 11 62.17 15.89 20.16
N GLN A 12 61.03 16.45 19.73
CA GLN A 12 60.12 15.97 18.64
C GLN A 12 60.05 14.44 18.57
N VAL A 13 58.91 13.74 18.68
CA VAL A 13 57.60 13.85 17.97
C VAL A 13 56.54 13.16 18.86
N THR A 14 55.52 13.82 19.41
CA THR A 14 54.15 14.06 18.87
C THR A 14 53.30 12.81 18.57
N ALA A 15 52.26 12.60 19.40
CA ALA A 15 50.88 12.19 19.02
C ALA A 15 50.63 10.76 18.49
N LEU A 16 49.47 10.10 18.66
CA LEU A 16 48.20 10.44 19.31
C LEU A 16 47.41 9.13 19.57
N ILE A 17 46.81 9.11 20.76
CA ILE A 17 45.59 8.40 21.20
C ILE A 17 44.54 8.23 20.08
N PHE A 18 43.89 7.08 19.98
CA PHE A 18 42.43 7.03 19.71
C PHE A 18 41.77 5.78 20.31
N SER A 19 40.91 6.05 21.28
CA SER A 19 39.99 5.13 21.95
C SER A 19 38.75 4.90 21.08
N ALA A 20 38.18 3.69 21.08
CA ALA A 20 36.85 3.45 20.54
C ALA A 20 36.11 2.36 21.34
N CYS A 21 35.19 2.79 22.20
CA CYS A 21 34.08 1.98 22.66
C CYS A 21 33.14 1.72 21.47
N ALA A 22 32.89 0.45 21.14
CA ALA A 22 31.82 0.07 20.21
C ALA A 22 30.64 -0.49 21.00
N PHE A 23 29.63 0.35 21.22
CA PHE A 23 28.26 -0.08 21.51
C PHE A 23 27.65 -0.63 20.22
N GLY A 24 27.44 -1.94 20.16
CA GLY A 24 26.72 -2.60 19.05
C GLY A 24 25.22 -2.66 19.35
N ALA A 25 24.44 -1.96 18.54
CA ALA A 25 23.01 -1.72 18.66
C ALA A 25 22.12 -2.93 18.33
N LEU A 26 20.89 -2.90 18.87
CA LEU A 26 19.73 -3.69 18.44
C LEU A 26 19.39 -3.47 16.96
N ALA A 27 18.91 -4.49 16.25
CA ALA A 27 18.08 -4.31 15.06
C ALA A 27 17.14 -5.50 14.78
N PRO A 28 15.81 -5.35 14.92
CA PRO A 28 14.83 -6.21 14.25
C PRO A 28 14.47 -5.58 12.89
N ALA A 29 15.37 -5.68 11.90
CA ALA A 29 15.17 -5.07 10.57
C ALA A 29 14.66 -6.05 9.49
N ALA A 30 14.61 -7.36 9.78
CA ALA A 30 14.27 -8.38 8.79
C ALA A 30 12.78 -8.38 8.39
N SER A 31 11.86 -8.13 9.33
CA SER A 31 10.41 -8.25 9.06
C SER A 31 9.83 -7.12 8.21
N ALA A 32 10.46 -5.94 8.18
CA ALA A 32 10.00 -4.80 7.37
C ALA A 32 10.47 -4.91 5.90
N ALA A 33 11.68 -5.42 5.68
CA ALA A 33 12.24 -5.62 4.34
C ALA A 33 11.48 -6.69 3.55
N GLU A 34 11.04 -7.77 4.21
CA GLU A 34 10.27 -8.86 3.58
C GLU A 34 8.91 -8.36 3.07
N SER A 35 8.20 -7.60 3.90
CA SER A 35 6.89 -7.02 3.55
C SER A 35 6.93 -6.03 2.37
N ALA A 36 8.02 -5.27 2.23
CA ALA A 36 8.24 -4.37 1.09
C ALA A 36 8.50 -5.16 -0.21
N SER A 37 9.24 -6.27 -0.13
CA SER A 37 9.52 -7.13 -1.28
C SER A 37 8.26 -7.84 -1.79
N ASP A 38 7.40 -8.31 -0.87
CA ASP A 38 6.15 -8.98 -1.22
C ASP A 38 5.14 -8.03 -1.85
N ALA A 39 5.04 -6.83 -1.30
CA ALA A 39 4.14 -5.83 -1.83
C ALA A 39 4.60 -5.33 -3.21
N GLN A 40 5.91 -5.24 -3.46
CA GLN A 40 6.44 -4.96 -4.79
C GLN A 40 6.10 -6.08 -5.78
N ARG A 41 6.22 -7.36 -5.38
CA ARG A 41 5.80 -8.50 -6.22
C ARG A 41 4.30 -8.45 -6.57
N VAL A 42 3.44 -8.05 -5.62
CA VAL A 42 2.01 -7.87 -5.87
C VAL A 42 1.76 -6.76 -6.89
N VAL A 43 2.46 -5.62 -6.75
CA VAL A 43 2.40 -4.53 -7.73
C VAL A 43 2.85 -4.98 -9.11
N ASP A 44 3.95 -5.72 -9.19
CA ASP A 44 4.48 -6.23 -10.45
C ASP A 44 3.51 -7.23 -11.11
N ARG A 45 2.87 -8.10 -10.30
CA ARG A 45 1.85 -9.06 -10.77
C ARG A 45 0.62 -8.35 -11.31
N MET A 46 0.11 -7.34 -10.61
CA MET A 46 -1.01 -6.50 -11.10
C MET A 46 -0.67 -5.84 -12.44
N GLY A 47 0.59 -5.52 -12.69
CA GLY A 47 1.05 -4.99 -13.98
C GLY A 47 0.79 -5.95 -15.16
N ALA A 48 0.74 -7.25 -14.92
CA ALA A 48 0.49 -8.29 -15.92
C ALA A 48 -0.99 -8.68 -16.08
N GLU A 49 -1.88 -8.21 -15.20
CA GLU A 49 -3.30 -8.59 -15.23
C GLU A 49 -4.03 -7.95 -16.44
N PRO A 50 -5.02 -8.63 -17.05
CA PRO A 50 -5.74 -8.13 -18.23
C PRO A 50 -6.50 -6.83 -17.95
N TRP A 51 -7.16 -6.76 -16.79
CA TRP A 51 -7.92 -5.59 -16.38
C TRP A 51 -7.20 -4.89 -15.23
N ARG A 52 -6.78 -3.65 -15.47
CA ARG A 52 -5.99 -2.86 -14.53
C ARG A 52 -6.66 -1.53 -14.34
N TYR A 53 -6.89 -1.13 -13.11
CA TYR A 53 -7.57 0.11 -12.78
C TYR A 53 -6.88 0.81 -11.63
N GLY A 54 -6.86 2.14 -11.66
CA GLY A 54 -6.32 2.93 -10.57
C GLY A 54 -7.01 4.26 -10.42
N GLY A 55 -6.78 4.89 -9.27
CA GLY A 55 -7.30 6.19 -8.92
C GLY A 55 -6.57 6.77 -7.70
N ALA A 56 -6.69 8.07 -7.50
CA ALA A 56 -6.17 8.76 -6.33
C ALA A 56 -7.27 8.92 -5.27
N SER A 57 -6.88 8.90 -4.00
CA SER A 57 -7.78 9.33 -2.93
C SER A 57 -8.14 10.82 -3.11
N PRO A 58 -9.31 11.27 -2.64
CA PRO A 58 -9.73 12.68 -2.77
C PRO A 58 -8.74 13.68 -2.17
N ASP A 59 -7.99 13.29 -1.13
CA ASP A 59 -6.96 14.11 -0.49
C ASP A 59 -5.58 14.00 -1.17
N GLY A 60 -5.47 13.21 -2.25
CA GLY A 60 -4.24 12.96 -3.01
C GLY A 60 -3.10 12.35 -2.19
N ARG A 61 -3.38 11.77 -1.02
CA ARG A 61 -2.35 11.17 -0.15
C ARG A 61 -2.07 9.72 -0.49
N ALA A 62 -3.07 9.03 -1.01
CA ALA A 62 -2.97 7.63 -1.39
C ALA A 62 -3.40 7.44 -2.84
N ARG A 63 -2.90 6.36 -3.43
CA ARG A 63 -3.31 5.86 -4.74
C ARG A 63 -3.80 4.45 -4.54
N VAL A 64 -4.89 4.08 -5.18
CA VAL A 64 -5.39 2.72 -5.17
C VAL A 64 -5.20 2.15 -6.57
N VAL A 65 -4.64 0.96 -6.63
CA VAL A 65 -4.47 0.18 -7.85
C VAL A 65 -5.11 -1.19 -7.65
N VAL A 66 -5.75 -1.69 -8.71
CA VAL A 66 -6.46 -2.97 -8.72
C VAL A 66 -6.14 -3.67 -10.03
N GLY A 67 -5.67 -4.91 -9.94
CA GLY A 67 -5.54 -5.83 -11.08
C GLY A 67 -6.59 -6.92 -10.94
N LEU A 68 -7.38 -7.14 -11.99
CA LEU A 68 -8.46 -8.14 -12.04
C LEU A 68 -8.27 -9.07 -13.23
N ARG A 69 -8.70 -10.31 -13.04
CA ARG A 69 -8.83 -11.34 -14.05
C ARG A 69 -10.11 -12.13 -13.85
N ARG A 70 -10.57 -12.76 -14.93
CA ARG A 70 -11.74 -13.63 -14.91
C ARG A 70 -11.42 -14.93 -14.16
N ASP A 71 -12.40 -15.43 -13.41
CA ASP A 71 -12.40 -16.73 -12.74
C ASP A 71 -13.69 -17.48 -13.10
N GLY A 72 -13.62 -18.37 -14.09
CA GLY A 72 -14.82 -19.02 -14.65
C GLY A 72 -15.66 -18.11 -15.55
N GLU A 73 -16.98 -18.37 -15.68
CA GLU A 73 -17.87 -17.57 -16.55
C GLU A 73 -18.21 -16.21 -15.92
N ASP A 74 -18.59 -16.23 -14.63
CA ASP A 74 -19.11 -15.07 -13.91
C ASP A 74 -18.20 -14.59 -12.76
N GLY A 75 -17.13 -15.30 -12.44
CA GLY A 75 -16.23 -14.92 -11.34
C GLY A 75 -15.17 -13.92 -11.76
N VAL A 76 -14.73 -13.12 -10.79
CA VAL A 76 -13.57 -12.23 -10.90
C VAL A 76 -12.68 -12.39 -9.69
N VAL A 77 -11.38 -12.51 -9.93
CA VAL A 77 -10.35 -12.54 -8.89
C VAL A 77 -9.25 -11.56 -9.24
N GLY A 78 -8.51 -11.13 -8.25
CA GLY A 78 -7.47 -10.15 -8.47
C GLY A 78 -6.73 -9.77 -7.21
N GLU A 79 -5.96 -8.70 -7.34
CA GLU A 79 -5.19 -8.10 -6.26
C GLU A 79 -5.43 -6.60 -6.24
N TYR A 80 -5.28 -6.00 -5.06
CA TYR A 80 -5.27 -4.56 -4.89
C TYR A 80 -4.02 -4.12 -4.13
N ALA A 81 -3.61 -2.88 -4.34
CA ALA A 81 -2.70 -2.19 -3.45
C ALA A 81 -3.12 -0.74 -3.24
N VAL A 82 -2.93 -0.27 -2.01
CA VAL A 82 -2.98 1.14 -1.64
C VAL A 82 -1.54 1.60 -1.50
N LEU A 83 -1.16 2.60 -2.28
CA LEU A 83 0.19 3.14 -2.35
C LEU A 83 0.21 4.56 -1.78
N ASP A 84 1.28 4.92 -1.10
CA ASP A 84 1.56 6.31 -0.74
C ASP A 84 2.04 7.13 -1.96
N ARG A 85 2.31 8.42 -1.75
CA ARG A 85 2.83 9.31 -2.80
C ARG A 85 4.17 8.87 -3.40
N ARG A 86 4.97 8.11 -2.63
CA ARG A 86 6.28 7.57 -3.02
C ARG A 86 6.17 6.15 -3.58
N LEU A 87 4.96 5.69 -3.94
CA LEU A 87 4.68 4.35 -4.43
C LEU A 87 4.97 3.24 -3.42
N ARG A 88 5.08 3.58 -2.13
CA ARG A 88 5.25 2.56 -1.09
C ARG A 88 3.89 1.98 -0.74
N PRO A 89 3.77 0.65 -0.68
CA PRO A 89 2.53 -0.01 -0.34
C PRO A 89 2.18 0.22 1.13
N LEU A 90 1.00 0.78 1.35
CA LEU A 90 0.37 0.97 2.66
C LEU A 90 -0.50 -0.22 3.04
N ALA A 91 -1.14 -0.84 2.04
CA ALA A 91 -1.94 -2.05 2.18
C ALA A 91 -2.01 -2.77 0.83
N TYR A 92 -2.14 -4.08 0.84
CA TYR A 92 -2.35 -4.88 -0.36
C TYR A 92 -3.06 -6.19 0.02
N GLY A 93 -3.64 -6.86 -0.96
CA GLY A 93 -4.32 -8.13 -0.74
C GLY A 93 -5.12 -8.60 -1.94
N SER A 94 -5.94 -9.61 -1.72
CA SER A 94 -6.78 -10.21 -2.76
C SER A 94 -8.12 -9.49 -2.91
N VAL A 95 -8.64 -9.50 -4.13
CA VAL A 95 -10.00 -9.10 -4.49
C VAL A 95 -10.70 -10.32 -5.08
N THR A 96 -11.93 -10.58 -4.68
CA THR A 96 -12.77 -11.65 -5.25
C THR A 96 -14.16 -11.12 -5.50
N GLY A 97 -14.86 -11.60 -6.51
CA GLY A 97 -16.21 -11.12 -6.80
C GLY A 97 -16.87 -11.87 -7.95
N SER A 98 -17.96 -11.27 -8.44
CA SER A 98 -18.70 -11.77 -9.58
C SER A 98 -19.23 -10.64 -10.47
N PHE A 99 -19.46 -10.96 -11.74
CA PHE A 99 -20.22 -10.16 -12.67
C PHE A 99 -21.69 -10.61 -12.64
N GLU A 100 -22.61 -9.67 -12.49
CA GLU A 100 -24.04 -9.94 -12.63
C GLU A 100 -24.37 -9.86 -14.13
N MET A 101 -24.56 -11.02 -14.76
CA MET A 101 -24.84 -11.31 -16.19
C MET A 101 -23.62 -11.71 -17.04
N PRO A 102 -23.81 -12.64 -18.01
CA PRO A 102 -22.73 -13.10 -18.87
C PRO A 102 -22.15 -11.93 -19.64
N SER A 103 -20.91 -11.62 -19.27
CA SER A 103 -20.15 -10.51 -19.84
C SER A 103 -19.89 -10.76 -21.32
N ALA A 104 -20.70 -10.16 -22.19
CA ALA A 104 -20.28 -9.91 -23.55
C ALA A 104 -18.99 -9.08 -23.48
N ALA A 105 -17.89 -9.64 -23.97
CA ALA A 105 -16.58 -9.00 -23.92
C ALA A 105 -16.67 -7.58 -24.52
N GLY A 106 -16.39 -6.57 -23.71
CA GLY A 106 -16.42 -5.17 -24.16
C GLY A 106 -17.58 -4.31 -23.64
N LEU A 107 -18.58 -4.89 -22.97
CA LEU A 107 -19.70 -4.13 -22.40
C LEU A 107 -19.50 -3.83 -20.91
N SER A 108 -20.16 -2.77 -20.45
CA SER A 108 -20.31 -2.45 -19.03
C SER A 108 -21.30 -3.41 -18.37
N VAL A 109 -20.90 -4.04 -17.27
CA VAL A 109 -21.73 -4.98 -16.51
C VAL A 109 -21.83 -4.56 -15.04
N SER A 110 -22.91 -4.97 -14.37
CA SER A 110 -22.99 -4.84 -12.91
C SER A 110 -22.00 -5.82 -12.28
N CYS A 111 -21.30 -5.39 -11.24
CA CYS A 111 -20.33 -6.23 -10.55
C CYS A 111 -20.35 -5.99 -9.05
N ARG A 112 -20.06 -7.07 -8.33
CA ARG A 112 -19.89 -7.06 -6.88
C ARG A 112 -18.57 -7.72 -6.54
N MET A 113 -17.73 -7.01 -5.79
CA MET A 113 -16.43 -7.47 -5.35
C MET A 113 -16.28 -7.30 -3.85
N VAL A 114 -15.48 -8.15 -3.23
CA VAL A 114 -15.16 -8.16 -1.82
C VAL A 114 -13.65 -8.02 -1.66
N VAL A 115 -13.25 -7.13 -0.76
CA VAL A 115 -11.87 -6.92 -0.35
C VAL A 115 -11.78 -7.12 1.15
N THR A 116 -10.96 -8.08 1.57
CA THR A 116 -10.74 -8.37 2.98
C THR A 116 -9.47 -7.69 3.45
N LEU A 117 -9.60 -6.79 4.43
CA LEU A 117 -8.48 -6.18 5.15
C LEU A 117 -8.41 -6.74 6.58
N PRO A 118 -7.28 -6.59 7.29
CA PRO A 118 -7.11 -7.13 8.63
C PRO A 118 -8.09 -6.61 9.70
N ASP A 119 -8.73 -5.47 9.45
CA ASP A 119 -9.62 -4.78 10.40
C ASP A 119 -11.03 -4.51 9.85
N ARG A 120 -11.28 -4.78 8.57
CA ARG A 120 -12.54 -4.47 7.89
C ARG A 120 -12.71 -5.28 6.61
N VAL A 121 -13.95 -5.39 6.16
CA VAL A 121 -14.30 -5.92 4.84
C VAL A 121 -14.91 -4.79 4.02
N LEU A 122 -14.49 -4.66 2.77
CA LEU A 122 -15.06 -3.72 1.81
C LEU A 122 -15.88 -4.52 0.79
N THR A 123 -17.14 -4.15 0.64
CA THR A 123 -17.99 -4.64 -0.46
C THR A 123 -18.10 -3.53 -1.50
N LEU A 124 -17.56 -3.77 -2.69
CA LEU A 124 -17.65 -2.86 -3.82
C LEU A 124 -18.79 -3.32 -4.70
N SER A 125 -19.79 -2.47 -4.92
CA SER A 125 -20.90 -2.74 -5.83
C SER A 125 -20.97 -1.64 -6.87
N GLY A 126 -21.12 -1.98 -8.14
CA GLY A 126 -21.15 -0.95 -9.18
C GLY A 126 -21.07 -1.49 -10.60
N THR A 127 -20.49 -0.69 -11.49
CA THR A 127 -20.33 -1.00 -12.91
C THR A 127 -18.87 -1.31 -13.22
N CYS A 128 -18.64 -2.49 -13.79
CA CYS A 128 -17.36 -2.92 -14.33
C CYS A 128 -17.39 -2.79 -15.86
N ALA A 129 -16.56 -1.90 -16.40
CA ALA A 129 -16.40 -1.69 -17.83
C ALA A 129 -14.93 -1.88 -18.22
N PRO A 130 -14.62 -2.17 -19.50
CA PRO A 130 -13.23 -2.44 -19.93
C PRO A 130 -12.21 -1.34 -19.59
N ARG A 131 -12.68 -0.09 -19.38
CA ARG A 131 -11.82 1.07 -19.10
C ARG A 131 -12.03 1.69 -17.71
N SER A 132 -13.07 1.30 -16.98
CA SER A 132 -13.42 1.92 -15.71
C SER A 132 -14.16 0.98 -14.77
N LEU A 133 -13.92 1.14 -13.47
CA LEU A 133 -14.70 0.57 -12.38
C LEU A 133 -15.25 1.70 -11.55
N SER A 134 -16.55 1.71 -11.28
CA SER A 134 -17.15 2.74 -10.44
C SER A 134 -18.38 2.24 -9.70
N GLY A 135 -18.68 2.86 -8.57
CA GLY A 135 -19.86 2.51 -7.78
C GLY A 135 -19.73 2.93 -6.33
N SER A 136 -20.32 2.13 -5.45
CA SER A 136 -20.28 2.32 -4.00
C SER A 136 -19.37 1.31 -3.32
N ILE A 137 -18.79 1.73 -2.20
CA ILE A 137 -18.06 0.91 -1.26
C ILE A 137 -18.87 0.90 0.03
N GLU A 138 -19.25 -0.28 0.47
CA GLU A 138 -19.76 -0.52 1.81
C GLU A 138 -18.63 -1.06 2.67
N VAL A 139 -18.34 -0.39 3.79
CA VAL A 139 -17.26 -0.76 4.71
C VAL A 139 -17.89 -1.34 5.96
N ARG A 140 -17.51 -2.58 6.28
CA ARG A 140 -17.89 -3.24 7.53
C ARG A 140 -16.66 -3.49 8.39
N ARG A 141 -16.60 -2.89 9.57
CA ARG A 141 -15.48 -3.13 10.49
C ARG A 141 -15.60 -4.49 11.15
N THR A 142 -14.45 -5.12 11.40
CA THR A 142 -14.37 -6.37 12.16
C THR A 142 -14.02 -6.04 13.61
N PRO A 143 -15.00 -6.02 14.54
CA PRO A 143 -14.74 -5.68 15.93
C PRO A 143 -13.82 -6.72 16.59
N LYS A 144 -12.71 -6.24 17.16
CA LYS A 144 -11.70 -7.09 17.83
C LYS A 144 -11.96 -7.26 19.32
N LEU A 145 -12.67 -6.32 19.94
CA LEU A 145 -12.99 -6.34 21.37
C LEU A 145 -14.40 -6.86 21.61
N LEU A 146 -14.62 -7.64 22.68
CA LEU A 146 -15.92 -8.20 23.03
C LEU A 146 -17.00 -7.11 23.18
N THR A 147 -16.66 -5.98 23.79
CA THR A 147 -17.57 -4.82 23.94
C THR A 147 -18.00 -4.25 22.59
N GLN A 148 -17.07 -4.17 21.63
CA GLN A 148 -17.37 -3.75 20.25
C GLN A 148 -18.19 -4.80 19.51
N GLN A 149 -18.00 -6.09 19.79
CA GLN A 149 -18.81 -7.16 19.19
C GLN A 149 -20.28 -7.07 19.62
N VAL A 150 -20.53 -6.84 20.91
CA VAL A 150 -21.90 -6.65 21.44
C VAL A 150 -22.55 -5.40 20.85
N GLN A 151 -21.82 -4.29 20.79
CA GLN A 151 -22.32 -3.06 20.17
C GLN A 151 -22.61 -3.24 18.68
N ASN A 152 -21.70 -3.89 17.94
CA ASN A 152 -21.88 -4.17 16.52
C ASN A 152 -23.01 -5.16 16.23
N PHE A 153 -23.36 -6.02 17.19
CA PHE A 153 -24.55 -6.88 17.10
C PHE A 153 -25.84 -6.05 17.19
N VAL A 154 -25.88 -5.04 18.05
CA VAL A 154 -27.06 -4.16 18.22
C VAL A 154 -27.14 -3.10 17.13
N SER A 155 -25.99 -2.55 16.72
CA SER A 155 -25.88 -1.49 15.71
C SER A 155 -24.59 -1.70 14.91
N PRO A 156 -24.68 -2.31 13.71
CA PRO A 156 -23.52 -2.55 12.88
C PRO A 156 -22.81 -1.24 12.48
N ASP A 157 -21.49 -1.18 12.66
CA ASP A 157 -20.67 -0.06 12.17
C ASP A 157 -20.42 -0.23 10.66
N MET A 158 -21.28 0.44 9.88
CA MET A 158 -21.28 0.43 8.42
C MET A 158 -21.11 1.85 7.89
N SER A 159 -20.21 2.03 6.93
CA SER A 159 -20.07 3.31 6.21
C SER A 159 -20.11 3.11 4.70
N VAL A 160 -20.74 4.05 3.99
CA VAL A 160 -20.87 4.01 2.53
C VAL A 160 -20.03 5.13 1.90
N ALA A 161 -19.23 4.78 0.91
CA ALA A 161 -18.45 5.72 0.10
C ALA A 161 -18.68 5.44 -1.39
N GLN A 162 -18.19 6.32 -2.25
CA GLN A 162 -18.15 6.12 -3.70
C GLN A 162 -16.73 5.92 -4.18
N TYR A 163 -16.57 5.19 -5.29
CA TYR A 163 -15.28 4.99 -5.93
C TYR A 163 -15.36 5.16 -7.44
N TRP A 164 -14.24 5.60 -8.01
CA TRP A 164 -14.04 5.74 -9.44
C TRP A 164 -12.58 5.39 -9.77
N LEU A 165 -12.38 4.29 -10.49
CA LEU A 165 -11.08 3.79 -10.93
C LEU A 165 -11.07 3.64 -12.44
N THR A 166 -9.94 3.92 -13.08
CA THR A 166 -9.81 3.83 -14.55
C THR A 166 -8.53 3.15 -14.98
N ALA A 167 -8.53 2.59 -16.18
CA ALA A 167 -7.33 2.00 -16.77
C ALA A 167 -6.20 3.03 -16.96
N ARG A 168 -6.57 4.28 -17.27
CA ARG A 168 -5.63 5.40 -17.32
C ARG A 168 -5.07 5.74 -15.95
N GLY A 169 -5.93 5.78 -14.92
CA GLY A 169 -5.54 6.04 -13.55
C GLY A 169 -4.55 5.02 -12.99
N PHE A 170 -4.58 3.77 -13.49
CA PHE A 170 -3.54 2.78 -13.17
C PHE A 170 -2.16 3.24 -13.64
N GLN A 171 -2.04 3.69 -14.89
CA GLN A 171 -0.77 4.19 -15.43
C GLN A 171 -0.31 5.46 -14.71
N GLU A 172 -1.25 6.38 -14.43
CA GLU A 172 -0.98 7.62 -13.70
C GLU A 172 -0.54 7.37 -12.25
N ALA A 173 -1.01 6.28 -11.64
CA ALA A 173 -0.58 5.91 -10.30
C ALA A 173 0.93 5.67 -10.22
N PHE A 174 1.55 5.20 -11.31
CA PHE A 174 2.98 4.86 -11.39
C PHE A 174 3.84 5.87 -12.16
N SER A 175 3.24 6.77 -12.96
CA SER A 175 4.00 7.69 -13.84
C SER A 175 4.62 8.90 -13.13
N LEU A 176 4.13 9.27 -11.95
CA LEU A 176 4.57 10.46 -11.19
C LEU A 176 5.90 10.31 -10.43
N SER A 177 6.65 9.22 -10.62
CA SER A 177 8.00 9.05 -10.05
C SER A 177 9.13 9.65 -10.91
N ARG A 178 8.82 10.25 -12.07
CA ARG A 178 9.82 10.75 -13.04
C ARG A 178 9.90 12.27 -13.20
N GLY A 179 9.24 13.05 -12.35
CA GLY A 179 9.08 14.50 -12.56
C GLY A 179 9.17 15.36 -11.31
N LEU A 180 10.12 15.08 -10.41
CA LEU A 180 10.64 16.01 -9.41
C LEU A 180 12.15 15.85 -9.29
#